data_AF-A0A800K3X0-F1
#
_entry.id   AF-A0A800K3X0-F1
#
_cell.length_a   1.000
_cell.length_b   1.000
_cell.length_c   1.000
_cell.angle_alpha   90.00
_cell.angle_beta   90.00
_cell.angle_gamma   90.00
#
_symmetry.space_group_name_H-M   'P 1'
#
loop_
_entity.id
_entity.type
_entity.pdbx_description
1 polymer ?
#
loop_
_entity_poly.entity_id
_entity_poly.type
_entity_poly.pdbx_seq_one_letter_code
_entity_poly.pdbx_strand_id
1 'polypeptide(L)'
;MLKYLQFLIIMMLFINLHAQDKIEIEEKKMKMSQGVQNGLSIFIPASDQKFTEKLWKKKMKDLKAKVSKVNNDLLAMNIDMYNISDNSVNIYIHCKNAIKGIQLNIFFDMGESYL
;
A
#
# COMPACT_ATOMS: atom_id res chain seq x y z
N MET A 1 32.80 -12.20 34.74
CA MET A 1 32.70 -11.41 33.48
C MET A 1 31.97 -12.15 32.37
N LEU A 2 32.45 -13.33 31.94
CA LEU A 2 31.90 -14.05 30.77
C LEU A 2 30.40 -14.42 30.89
N LYS A 3 29.93 -14.78 32.09
CA LYS A 3 28.52 -15.11 32.36
C LYS A 3 27.56 -13.92 32.20
N TYR A 4 28.00 -12.71 32.56
CA TYR A 4 27.20 -11.50 32.39
C TYR A 4 27.14 -11.07 30.93
N LEU A 5 28.21 -11.31 30.17
CA LEU A 5 28.25 -11.07 28.73
C LEU A 5 27.30 -12.02 27.98
N GLN A 6 27.27 -13.30 28.34
CA GLN A 6 26.31 -14.27 27.79
C GLN A 6 24.86 -13.88 28.10
N PHE A 7 24.59 -13.41 29.32
CA PHE A 7 23.26 -12.91 29.70
C PHE A 7 22.84 -11.69 28.88
N LEU A 8 23.76 -10.75 28.64
CA LEU A 8 23.50 -9.55 27.84
C LEU A 8 23.18 -9.90 26.38
N ILE A 9 23.90 -10.86 25.79
CA ILE A 9 23.66 -11.35 24.41
C ILE A 9 22.29 -12.01 24.31
N ILE A 10 21.90 -12.83 25.29
CA ILE A 10 20.58 -13.48 25.32
C ILE A 10 19.47 -12.41 25.41
N MET A 11 19.66 -11.37 26.23
CA MET A 11 18.68 -10.29 26.37
C MET A 11 18.49 -9.49 25.07
N MET A 12 19.56 -9.30 24.30
CA MET A 12 19.50 -8.63 22.98
C MET A 12 18.77 -9.47 21.91
N LEU A 13 18.73 -10.80 22.03
CA LEU A 13 18.03 -11.66 21.07
C LEU A 13 16.50 -11.56 21.21
N PHE A 14 15.96 -11.30 22.41
CA PHE A 14 14.52 -11.20 22.63
C PHE A 14 13.88 -9.90 22.09
N ILE A 15 14.65 -8.82 21.96
CA ILE A 15 14.13 -7.52 21.51
C ILE A 15 13.78 -7.51 20.00
N ASN A 16 14.34 -8.44 19.23
CA ASN A 16 14.18 -8.47 17.77
C ASN A 16 12.89 -9.18 17.30
N LEU A 17 12.16 -9.87 18.18
CA LEU A 17 11.01 -10.69 17.79
C LEU A 17 9.71 -9.89 17.53
N HIS A 18 9.64 -8.63 17.93
CA HIS A 18 8.42 -7.80 17.84
C HIS A 18 8.48 -6.67 16.80
N ALA A 19 9.53 -6.60 15.97
CA ALA A 19 9.76 -5.46 15.08
C ALA A 19 9.17 -5.61 13.66
N GLN A 20 8.53 -6.74 13.32
CA GLN A 20 7.97 -6.97 11.98
C GLN A 20 6.45 -7.13 12.06
N ASP A 21 5.73 -6.01 11.89
CA ASP A 21 4.30 -6.06 11.61
C ASP A 21 4.10 -6.73 10.25
N LYS A 22 3.25 -7.77 10.20
CA LYS A 22 2.86 -8.40 8.94
C LYS A 22 1.97 -7.44 8.17
N ILE A 23 2.37 -7.10 6.95
CA ILE A 23 1.51 -6.40 6.00
C ILE A 23 0.58 -7.44 5.40
N GLU A 24 -0.69 -7.39 5.77
CA GLU A 24 -1.74 -8.22 5.19
C GLU A 24 -2.31 -7.52 3.95
N ILE A 25 -2.36 -8.27 2.84
CA ILE A 25 -2.93 -7.84 1.57
C ILE A 25 -4.13 -8.75 1.29
N GLU A 26 -5.31 -8.14 1.19
CA GLU A 26 -6.56 -8.83 0.87
C GLU A 26 -7.08 -8.38 -0.49
N GLU A 27 -7.32 -9.31 -1.39
CA GLU A 27 -8.08 -9.05 -2.62
C GLU A 27 -9.57 -9.17 -2.35
N LYS A 28 -10.35 -8.11 -2.62
CA LYS A 28 -11.80 -8.11 -2.40
C LYS A 28 -12.52 -7.06 -3.23
N LYS A 29 -13.81 -7.28 -3.47
CA LYS A 29 -14.68 -6.27 -4.09
C LYS A 29 -14.96 -5.12 -3.14
N MET A 30 -14.68 -3.90 -3.58
CA MET A 30 -14.82 -2.68 -2.79
C MET A 30 -15.38 -1.54 -3.62
N LYS A 31 -16.00 -0.57 -2.94
CA LYS A 31 -16.49 0.65 -3.58
C LYS A 31 -15.32 1.63 -3.83
N MET A 32 -15.29 2.18 -5.04
CA MET A 32 -14.40 3.22 -5.53
C MET A 32 -15.19 4.27 -6.33
N SER A 33 -14.49 5.27 -6.87
CA SER A 33 -15.08 6.37 -7.68
C SER A 33 -15.84 5.91 -8.92
N GLN A 34 -15.53 4.75 -9.50
CA GLN A 34 -16.20 4.18 -10.67
C GLN A 34 -17.18 3.03 -10.34
N GLY A 35 -17.56 2.87 -9.07
CA GLY A 35 -18.52 1.84 -8.65
C GLY A 35 -17.90 0.78 -7.75
N VAL A 36 -18.35 -0.46 -7.86
CA VAL A 36 -17.81 -1.59 -7.07
C VAL A 36 -16.93 -2.43 -7.98
N GLN A 37 -15.64 -2.49 -7.66
CA GLN A 37 -14.64 -3.21 -8.44
C GLN A 37 -13.81 -4.11 -7.55
N ASN A 38 -13.12 -5.08 -8.16
CA ASN A 38 -12.08 -5.85 -7.48
C ASN A 38 -10.87 -4.94 -7.20
N GLY A 39 -10.23 -5.15 -6.05
CA GLY A 39 -9.05 -4.38 -5.68
C GLY A 39 -8.31 -5.02 -4.52
N LEU A 40 -7.12 -4.49 -4.23
CA LEU A 40 -6.28 -4.88 -3.11
C LEU A 40 -6.48 -3.93 -1.93
N SER A 41 -6.71 -4.50 -0.74
CA SER A 41 -6.80 -3.76 0.51
C SER A 41 -5.60 -4.11 1.38
N ILE A 42 -4.86 -3.09 1.79
CA ILE A 42 -3.61 -3.22 2.52
C ILE A 42 -3.72 -2.43 3.81
N PHE A 43 -3.49 -3.07 4.95
CA PHE A 43 -3.36 -2.36 6.22
C PHE A 43 -1.91 -1.91 6.43
N ILE A 44 -1.71 -0.61 6.60
CA ILE A 44 -0.42 0.01 6.85
C ILE A 44 -0.42 0.54 8.29
N PRO A 45 0.26 -0.14 9.23
CA PRO A 45 0.31 0.28 10.63
C PRO A 45 1.10 1.58 10.79
N ALA A 46 0.76 2.35 11.82
CA ALA A 46 1.47 3.57 12.22
C ALA A 46 1.66 4.61 11.10
N SER A 47 0.79 4.60 10.10
CA SER A 47 0.79 5.55 8.98
C SER A 47 -0.48 6.40 9.00
N ASP A 48 -0.39 7.60 8.45
CA ASP A 48 -1.53 8.48 8.22
C ASP A 48 -1.79 8.67 6.71
N GLN A 49 -2.99 9.17 6.39
CA GLN A 49 -3.43 9.37 5.01
C GLN A 49 -2.49 10.29 4.25
N LYS A 50 -2.09 11.41 4.84
CA LYS A 50 -1.28 12.44 4.17
C LYS A 50 0.10 11.89 3.81
N PHE A 51 0.72 11.15 4.73
CA PHE A 51 2.01 10.50 4.51
C PHE A 51 1.91 9.41 3.44
N THR A 52 0.90 8.53 3.55
CA THR A 52 0.67 7.43 2.61
C THR A 52 0.45 7.96 1.18
N GLU A 53 -0.45 8.94 1.02
CA GLU A 53 -0.70 9.57 -0.28
C GLU A 53 0.54 10.28 -0.83
N LYS A 54 1.33 10.94 0.01
CA LYS A 54 2.57 11.62 -0.41
C LYS A 54 3.58 10.61 -0.98
N LEU A 55 3.78 9.49 -0.29
CA LEU A 55 4.70 8.45 -0.75
C LEU A 55 4.21 7.79 -2.03
N TRP A 56 2.92 7.47 -2.11
CA TRP A 56 2.33 6.91 -3.32
C TRP A 56 2.46 7.88 -4.51
N LYS A 57 2.14 9.17 -4.34
CA LYS A 57 2.32 10.21 -5.38
C LYS A 57 3.77 10.30 -5.86
N LYS A 58 4.73 10.22 -4.93
CA LYS A 58 6.16 10.21 -5.26
C LYS A 58 6.48 9.00 -6.15
N LYS A 59 6.04 7.80 -5.76
CA LYS A 59 6.26 6.57 -6.53
C LYS A 59 5.63 6.64 -7.94
N MET A 60 4.41 7.17 -8.05
CA MET A 60 3.74 7.35 -9.35
C MET A 60 4.46 8.36 -10.23
N LYS A 61 5.03 9.43 -9.66
CA LYS A 61 5.85 10.39 -10.39
C LYS A 61 7.16 9.78 -10.90
N ASP A 62 7.78 8.89 -10.13
CA ASP A 62 8.97 8.14 -10.58
C ASP A 62 8.64 7.24 -11.79
N LEU A 63 7.38 6.76 -11.88
CA LEU A 63 6.83 6.06 -13.04
C LEU A 63 6.31 6.99 -14.15
N LYS A 64 6.57 8.30 -14.05
CA LYS A 64 6.10 9.35 -14.99
C LYS A 64 4.58 9.41 -15.17
N ALA A 65 3.81 8.85 -14.23
CA ALA A 65 2.37 8.85 -14.30
C ALA A 65 1.79 10.25 -14.04
N LYS A 66 0.70 10.59 -14.75
CA LYS A 66 -0.08 11.79 -14.43
C LYS A 66 -1.01 11.48 -13.25
N VAL A 67 -0.83 12.20 -12.15
CA VAL A 67 -1.65 12.03 -10.95
C VAL A 67 -2.73 13.11 -10.86
N SER A 68 -3.96 12.69 -10.60
CA SER A 68 -5.12 13.57 -10.36
C SER A 68 -6.00 13.05 -9.22
N LYS A 69 -6.87 13.90 -8.69
CA LYS A 69 -7.92 13.48 -7.75
C LYS A 69 -9.23 13.28 -8.50
N VAL A 70 -9.90 12.17 -8.27
CA VAL A 70 -11.21 11.84 -8.86
C VAL A 70 -12.15 11.46 -7.73
N ASN A 71 -13.12 12.32 -7.43
CA ASN A 71 -13.98 12.19 -6.24
C ASN A 71 -13.14 12.02 -4.95
N ASN A 72 -13.23 10.84 -4.34
CA ASN A 72 -12.51 10.49 -3.10
C ASN A 72 -11.23 9.68 -3.35
N ASP A 73 -10.87 9.45 -4.61
CA ASP A 73 -9.73 8.63 -4.99
C ASP A 73 -8.61 9.49 -5.58
N LEU A 74 -7.38 9.00 -5.51
CA LEU A 74 -6.29 9.47 -6.34
C LEU A 74 -6.12 8.51 -7.51
N LEU A 75 -5.97 9.08 -8.70
CA LEU A 75 -5.80 8.35 -9.94
C LEU A 75 -4.42 8.66 -10.52
N ALA A 76 -3.68 7.62 -10.89
CA ALA A 76 -2.48 7.72 -11.71
C ALA A 76 -2.73 7.02 -13.05
N MET A 77 -2.56 7.74 -14.16
CA MET A 77 -2.95 7.25 -15.49
C MET A 77 -1.76 6.83 -16.35
N ASN A 78 -2.04 5.93 -17.29
CA ASN A 78 -1.16 5.51 -18.38
C ASN A 78 0.20 4.99 -17.88
N ILE A 79 0.17 4.06 -16.93
CA ILE A 79 1.38 3.46 -16.38
C ILE A 79 1.65 2.15 -17.12
N ASP A 80 2.81 2.06 -17.76
CA ASP A 80 3.24 0.81 -18.38
C ASP A 80 3.79 -0.13 -17.30
N MET A 81 3.07 -1.22 -17.04
CA MET A 81 3.46 -2.27 -16.10
C MET A 81 3.43 -3.63 -16.79
N TYR A 82 4.50 -3.92 -17.55
CA TYR A 82 4.63 -5.13 -18.37
C TYR A 82 4.50 -6.46 -17.62
N ASN A 83 4.65 -6.45 -16.29
CA ASN A 83 4.47 -7.64 -15.46
C ASN A 83 3.00 -7.88 -15.04
N ILE A 84 2.09 -6.94 -15.34
CA ILE A 84 0.69 -6.96 -14.91
C ILE A 84 -0.24 -6.95 -16.14
N SER A 85 0.08 -6.18 -17.18
CA SER A 85 -0.74 -6.08 -18.39
C SER A 85 0.10 -5.68 -19.59
N ASP A 86 -0.33 -6.11 -20.78
CA ASP A 86 0.21 -5.65 -22.07
C ASP A 86 -0.27 -4.23 -22.42
N ASN A 87 -1.33 -3.75 -21.75
CA ASN A 87 -1.86 -2.40 -21.89
C ASN A 87 -1.37 -1.49 -20.76
N SER A 88 -1.36 -0.18 -21.01
CA SER A 88 -1.15 0.80 -19.94
C SER A 88 -2.26 0.69 -18.89
N VAL A 89 -1.87 0.72 -17.62
CA VAL A 89 -2.76 0.54 -16.47
C VAL A 89 -3.04 1.88 -15.79
N ASN A 90 -4.28 2.08 -15.37
CA ASN A 90 -4.64 3.18 -14.47
C ASN A 90 -4.73 2.66 -13.04
N ILE A 91 -4.15 3.38 -12.08
CA ILE A 91 -4.15 2.97 -10.67
C ILE A 91 -4.97 3.96 -9.86
N TYR A 92 -6.01 3.46 -9.20
CA TYR A 92 -6.80 4.21 -8.24
C TYR A 92 -6.37 3.83 -6.83
N ILE A 93 -6.24 4.83 -5.94
CA ILE A 93 -6.08 4.58 -4.52
C ILE A 93 -7.07 5.36 -3.67
N HIS A 94 -7.47 4.75 -2.55
CA HIS A 94 -8.28 5.36 -1.53
C HIS A 94 -7.77 4.97 -0.14
N CYS A 95 -7.44 5.96 0.69
CA CYS A 95 -6.99 5.76 2.06
C CYS A 95 -8.16 5.92 3.03
N LYS A 96 -8.37 4.95 3.92
CA LYS A 96 -9.33 5.02 5.03
C LYS A 96 -8.61 4.95 6.37
N ASN A 97 -8.98 5.83 7.29
CA ASN A 97 -8.47 5.79 8.66
C ASN A 97 -8.87 4.49 9.34
N ALA A 98 -7.92 3.87 10.03
CA ALA A 98 -8.12 2.70 10.88
C ALA A 98 -7.50 2.99 12.27
N ILE A 99 -7.90 2.21 13.29
CA ILE A 99 -7.54 2.49 14.69
C ILE A 99 -6.02 2.60 14.92
N LYS A 100 -5.23 1.82 14.18
CA LYS A 100 -3.76 1.74 14.34
C LYS A 100 -2.99 2.12 13.08
N GLY A 101 -3.63 2.79 12.12
CA GLY A 101 -2.97 3.13 10.85
C GLY A 101 -3.96 3.48 9.74
N ILE A 102 -3.60 3.14 8.51
CA ILE A 102 -4.42 3.38 7.32
C ILE A 102 -4.73 2.07 6.63
N GLN A 103 -5.97 1.94 6.16
CA GLN A 103 -6.33 0.96 5.16
C GLN A 103 -6.24 1.60 3.78
N LEU A 104 -5.26 1.15 2.99
CA LEU A 104 -5.03 1.58 1.62
C LEU A 104 -5.73 0.60 0.69
N ASN A 105 -6.74 1.09 -0.04
CA ASN A 105 -7.36 0.33 -1.12
C ASN A 105 -6.75 0.77 -2.44
N ILE A 106 -6.38 -0.19 -3.28
CA ILE A 106 -5.74 0.00 -4.59
C ILE A 106 -6.55 -0.77 -5.62
N PHE A 107 -6.78 -0.17 -6.77
CA PHE A 107 -7.47 -0.79 -7.89
C PHE A 107 -6.63 -0.58 -9.15
N PHE A 108 -6.40 -1.64 -9.90
CA PHE A 108 -5.67 -1.59 -11.16
C PHE A 108 -6.66 -1.77 -12.31
N ASP A 109 -6.97 -0.68 -13.00
CA ASP A 109 -7.79 -0.66 -14.20
C ASP A 109 -6.92 -0.99 -15.42
N MET A 110 -7.13 -2.18 -15.98
CA MET A 110 -6.43 -2.70 -17.15
C MET A 110 -7.23 -2.50 -18.45
N GLY A 111 -8.30 -1.70 -18.42
CA GLY A 111 -9.19 -1.42 -19.55
C GLY A 111 -10.48 -2.23 -19.50
N GLU A 112 -10.40 -3.54 -19.74
CA GLU A 112 -11.58 -4.43 -19.73
C GLU A 112 -11.91 -5.01 -18.36
N SER A 113 -10.96 -4.94 -17.42
CA SER A 113 -11.09 -5.55 -16.09
C SER A 113 -10.30 -4.81 -15.02
N TYR A 114 -10.63 -5.10 -13.77
CA TYR A 114 -9.95 -4.61 -12.57
C TYR A 114 -9.26 -5.74 -11.83
N LEU A 115 -8.06 -5.46 -11.33
CA LEU A 115 -7.41 -6.25 -10.28
C LEU A 115 -7.50 -5.53 -8.93
#